data_AF-A0AAE3RCR4-F1
#
_entry.id   AF-A0AAE3RCR4-F1
#
_cell.length_a   1.000
_cell.length_b   1.000
_cell.length_c   1.000
_cell.angle_alpha   90.00
_cell.angle_beta   90.00
_cell.angle_gamma   90.00
#
_symmetry.space_group_name_H-M   'P 1'
#
loop_
_entity.id
_entity.type
_entity.pdbx_description
1 polymer ?
#
loop_
_entity_poly.entity_id
_entity_poly.type
_entity_poly.pdbx_seq_one_letter_code
_entity_poly.pdbx_strand_id
1 'polypeptide(L)'
;MFISSDPESVEGNLGANVFYELLTQHWQPAFSQKSNKIKLTIELSLEIDAIIRLHIFSYDIVVKEWQNNSSIEYQIKLAIGNLLFDAGAIHHLPFDYEKMDELIDACVAAAKIYYPTQPVESE
;
A
#
# COMPACT_ATOMS: atom_id res chain seq x y z
N MET A 1 18.41 -1.33 -18.28
CA MET A 1 17.33 -0.84 -17.38
C MET A 1 17.59 -1.51 -16.04
N PHE A 2 18.30 -0.81 -15.16
CA PHE A 2 18.70 -1.35 -13.85
C PHE A 2 17.67 -0.89 -12.84
N ILE A 3 16.91 -1.81 -12.27
CA ILE A 3 16.13 -1.53 -11.06
C ILE A 3 16.95 -2.17 -9.95
N SER A 4 17.61 -1.33 -9.16
CA SER A 4 18.47 -1.76 -8.04
C SER A 4 17.61 -2.38 -6.94
N SER A 5 18.18 -3.36 -6.25
CA SER A 5 17.60 -4.00 -5.08
C SER A 5 17.90 -3.19 -3.80
N ASP A 6 17.70 -1.87 -3.85
CA ASP A 6 17.99 -0.96 -2.74
C ASP A 6 16.70 -0.32 -2.18
N PRO A 7 16.57 -0.20 -0.85
CA PRO A 7 15.52 0.60 -0.18
C PRO A 7 15.46 2.06 -0.66
N GLU A 8 16.52 2.57 -1.29
CA GLU A 8 16.59 3.89 -1.93
C GLU A 8 15.62 4.03 -3.12
N SER A 9 15.05 2.94 -3.65
CA SER A 9 14.00 3.01 -4.69
C SER A 9 12.72 3.71 -4.19
N VAL A 10 12.56 3.78 -2.87
CA VAL A 10 11.46 4.41 -2.15
C VAL A 10 11.89 5.76 -1.55
N GLU A 11 13.19 6.11 -1.64
CA GLU A 11 13.72 7.43 -1.27
C GLU A 11 13.10 8.49 -2.19
N GLY A 12 12.13 9.22 -1.66
CA GLY A 12 11.37 10.26 -2.38
C GLY A 12 9.86 10.05 -2.36
N ASN A 13 9.37 8.84 -2.03
CA ASN A 13 7.95 8.56 -1.81
C ASN A 13 7.75 8.05 -0.38
N LEU A 14 7.56 8.97 0.58
CA LEU A 14 7.47 8.56 1.98
C LEU A 14 6.19 7.73 2.27
N GLY A 15 5.18 7.77 1.41
CA GLY A 15 3.99 6.91 1.51
C GLY A 15 4.34 5.45 1.24
N ALA A 16 5.06 5.19 0.15
CA ALA A 16 5.53 3.85 -0.19
C ALA A 16 6.46 3.24 0.88
N ASN A 17 7.25 4.06 1.60
CA ASN A 17 8.09 3.57 2.71
C ASN A 17 7.25 2.95 3.83
N VAL A 18 6.13 3.58 4.18
CA VAL A 18 5.23 3.08 5.22
C VAL A 18 4.64 1.72 4.81
N PHE A 19 4.24 1.57 3.55
CA PHE A 19 3.69 0.29 3.07
C PHE A 19 4.76 -0.79 2.93
N TYR A 20 6.00 -0.43 2.60
CA TYR A 20 7.14 -1.35 2.60
C TYR A 20 7.39 -1.93 4.00
N GLU A 21 7.34 -1.10 5.03
CA GLU A 21 7.48 -1.54 6.42
C GLU A 21 6.34 -2.48 6.83
N LEU A 22 5.09 -2.14 6.48
CA LEU A 22 3.93 -2.98 6.78
C LEU A 22 4.00 -4.36 6.11
N LEU A 23 4.35 -4.40 4.82
CA LEU A 23 4.58 -5.65 4.09
C LEU A 23 5.69 -6.48 4.71
N THR A 24 6.76 -5.84 5.19
CA THR A 24 7.86 -6.52 5.86
C THR A 24 7.41 -7.11 7.20
N GLN A 25 6.60 -6.39 7.98
CA GLN A 25 6.13 -6.85 9.29
C GLN A 25 5.12 -8.00 9.18
N HIS A 26 4.14 -7.86 8.28
CA HIS A 26 2.98 -8.78 8.21
C HIS A 26 3.24 -9.95 7.25
N TRP A 27 4.17 -9.80 6.31
CA TRP A 27 4.25 -10.70 5.16
C TRP A 27 5.67 -11.15 4.78
N GLN A 28 6.70 -10.75 5.51
CA GLN A 28 8.04 -11.32 5.36
C GLN A 28 8.06 -12.87 5.38
N PRO A 29 7.27 -13.59 6.21
CA PRO A 29 7.25 -15.06 6.16
C PRO A 29 6.83 -15.61 4.79
N ALA A 30 5.87 -14.97 4.10
CA ALA A 30 5.39 -15.40 2.78
C ALA A 30 6.46 -15.20 1.69
N PHE A 31 7.29 -14.16 1.82
CA PHE A 31 8.39 -13.86 0.90
C PHE A 31 9.71 -14.54 1.25
N SER A 32 9.83 -15.16 2.43
CA SER A 32 11.12 -15.63 2.97
C SER A 32 11.86 -16.62 2.08
N GLN A 33 11.13 -17.38 1.26
CA GLN A 33 11.69 -18.39 0.35
C GLN A 33 11.98 -17.86 -1.06
N LYS A 34 11.64 -16.59 -1.36
CA LYS A 34 11.81 -15.99 -2.68
C LYS A 34 13.15 -15.26 -2.78
N SER A 35 13.92 -15.56 -3.82
CA SER A 35 15.21 -14.90 -4.09
C SER A 35 15.04 -13.42 -4.44
N ASN A 36 13.88 -13.02 -4.98
CA ASN A 36 13.54 -11.65 -5.35
C ASN A 36 12.69 -10.92 -4.29
N LYS A 37 12.65 -11.39 -3.03
CA LYS A 37 11.78 -10.85 -1.97
C LYS A 37 11.84 -9.33 -1.83
N ILE A 38 13.03 -8.74 -1.80
CA ILE A 38 13.22 -7.29 -1.62
C ILE A 38 12.56 -6.52 -2.77
N LYS A 39 12.83 -6.95 -4.01
CA LYS A 39 12.27 -6.33 -5.22
C LYS A 39 10.74 -6.40 -5.21
N LEU A 40 10.19 -7.55 -4.86
CA LEU A 40 8.74 -7.75 -4.81
C LEU A 40 8.08 -6.91 -3.71
N THR A 41 8.70 -6.80 -2.53
CA THR A 41 8.20 -5.93 -1.45
C THR A 41 8.21 -4.47 -1.86
N ILE A 42 9.26 -4.00 -2.57
CA ILE A 42 9.32 -2.64 -3.12
C ILE A 42 8.20 -2.43 -4.15
N GLU A 43 8.06 -3.33 -5.12
CA GLU A 43 7.03 -3.24 -6.18
C GLU A 43 5.63 -3.14 -5.58
N LEU A 44 5.29 -4.04 -4.64
CA LEU A 44 3.99 -4.02 -3.98
C LEU A 44 3.78 -2.74 -3.15
N SER A 45 4.80 -2.24 -2.47
CA SER A 45 4.68 -1.01 -1.69
C SER A 45 4.37 0.22 -2.56
N LEU A 46 4.98 0.30 -3.74
CA LEU A 46 4.75 1.36 -4.71
C LEU A 46 3.35 1.26 -5.33
N GLU A 47 2.90 0.04 -5.63
CA GLU A 47 1.57 -0.19 -6.19
C GLU A 47 0.45 0.10 -5.16
N ILE A 48 0.66 -0.26 -3.89
CA ILE A 48 -0.26 0.12 -2.81
C ILE A 48 -0.37 1.64 -2.68
N ASP A 49 0.76 2.36 -2.69
CA ASP A 49 0.76 3.83 -2.66
C ASP A 49 0.00 4.41 -3.86
N ALA A 50 0.25 3.89 -5.06
CA ALA A 50 -0.42 4.33 -6.28
C ALA A 50 -1.94 4.10 -6.23
N ILE A 51 -2.39 2.93 -5.73
CA ILE A 51 -3.81 2.62 -5.52
C ILE A 51 -4.44 3.63 -4.57
N ILE A 52 -3.82 3.88 -3.43
CA ILE A 52 -4.35 4.83 -2.44
C ILE A 52 -4.45 6.22 -3.07
N ARG A 53 -3.38 6.69 -3.71
CA ARG A 53 -3.36 8.02 -4.33
C ARG A 53 -4.40 8.18 -5.43
N LEU A 54 -4.62 7.15 -6.24
CA LEU A 54 -5.65 7.14 -7.28
C LEU A 54 -7.06 7.38 -6.73
N HIS A 55 -7.35 6.89 -5.52
CA HIS A 55 -8.68 6.99 -4.91
C HIS A 55 -8.85 8.27 -4.07
N ILE A 56 -7.78 8.81 -3.51
CA ILE A 56 -7.86 9.94 -2.57
C ILE A 56 -7.36 11.27 -3.12
N PHE A 57 -6.72 11.31 -4.29
CA PHE A 57 -6.31 12.56 -4.94
C PHE A 57 -7.18 12.91 -6.13
N SER A 58 -7.53 14.19 -6.25
CA SER A 58 -8.14 14.80 -7.42
C SER A 58 -7.36 16.06 -7.76
N TYR A 59 -6.79 16.15 -8.97
CA TYR A 59 -5.91 17.25 -9.38
C TYR A 59 -4.79 17.56 -8.36
N ASP A 60 -4.11 16.51 -7.87
CA ASP A 60 -3.05 16.59 -6.84
C ASP A 60 -3.49 17.15 -5.47
N ILE A 61 -4.80 17.27 -5.23
CA ILE A 61 -5.38 17.65 -3.95
C ILE A 61 -6.03 16.43 -3.29
N VAL A 62 -5.72 16.20 -2.02
CA VAL A 62 -6.37 15.16 -1.21
C VAL A 62 -7.85 15.50 -1.05
N VAL A 63 -8.73 14.55 -1.42
CA VAL A 63 -10.18 14.64 -1.27
C VAL A 63 -10.52 14.76 0.21
N LYS A 64 -10.99 15.93 0.63
CA LYS A 64 -11.22 16.32 2.03
C LYS A 64 -12.04 15.35 2.88
N GLU A 65 -12.92 14.55 2.27
CA GLU A 65 -13.83 13.65 3.00
C GLU A 65 -13.38 12.19 2.99
N TRP A 66 -12.25 11.86 2.35
CA TRP A 66 -11.87 10.47 2.10
C TRP A 66 -11.75 9.62 3.37
N GLN A 67 -11.24 10.20 4.47
CA GLN A 67 -11.01 9.48 5.73
C GLN A 67 -12.28 8.99 6.43
N ASN A 68 -13.40 9.66 6.18
CA ASN A 68 -14.72 9.36 6.74
C ASN A 68 -15.67 8.75 5.70
N ASN A 69 -15.20 8.53 4.48
CA ASN A 69 -15.99 7.98 3.39
C ASN A 69 -15.77 6.46 3.31
N SER A 70 -16.71 5.70 3.88
CA SER A 70 -16.68 4.24 3.88
C SER A 70 -16.67 3.62 2.48
N SER A 71 -17.22 4.31 1.47
CA SER A 71 -17.19 3.85 0.08
C SER A 71 -15.78 3.97 -0.51
N ILE A 72 -15.07 5.09 -0.27
CA ILE A 72 -13.69 5.26 -0.73
C ILE A 72 -12.79 4.25 -0.01
N GLU A 73 -12.96 4.11 1.31
CA GLU A 73 -12.22 3.11 2.09
C GLU A 73 -12.44 1.70 1.55
N TYR A 74 -13.69 1.29 1.30
CA TYR A 74 -14.00 -0.01 0.74
C TYR A 74 -13.35 -0.24 -0.63
N GLN A 75 -13.37 0.76 -1.51
CA GLN A 75 -12.75 0.67 -2.84
C GLN A 75 -11.23 0.50 -2.75
N ILE A 76 -10.56 1.24 -1.86
CA ILE A 76 -9.13 1.10 -1.60
C ILE A 76 -8.82 -0.31 -1.10
N LYS A 77 -9.56 -0.81 -0.09
CA LYS A 77 -9.36 -2.15 0.46
C LYS A 77 -9.52 -3.23 -0.60
N LEU A 78 -10.57 -3.12 -1.43
CA LEU A 78 -10.82 -4.06 -2.53
C LEU A 78 -9.68 -4.04 -3.56
N ALA A 79 -9.20 -2.85 -3.93
CA ALA A 79 -8.10 -2.71 -4.90
C ALA A 79 -6.78 -3.27 -4.36
N ILE A 80 -6.44 -3.01 -3.10
CA ILE A 80 -5.26 -3.60 -2.45
C ILE A 80 -5.44 -5.13 -2.36
N GLY A 81 -6.60 -5.63 -1.94
CA GLY A 81 -6.88 -7.07 -1.87
C GLY A 81 -6.70 -7.77 -3.21
N ASN A 82 -7.20 -7.19 -4.31
CA ASN A 82 -7.00 -7.72 -5.65
C ASN A 82 -5.51 -7.76 -6.04
N LEU A 83 -4.77 -6.67 -5.80
CA LEU A 83 -3.32 -6.61 -6.03
C LEU A 83 -2.60 -7.73 -5.27
N LEU A 84 -2.91 -7.88 -3.99
CA LEU A 84 -2.29 -8.87 -3.11
C LEU A 84 -2.62 -10.29 -3.58
N PHE A 85 -3.88 -10.57 -3.91
CA PHE A 85 -4.31 -11.86 -4.43
C PHE A 85 -3.59 -12.23 -5.74
N ASP A 86 -3.55 -11.31 -6.71
CA ASP A 86 -2.88 -11.50 -7.98
C ASP A 86 -1.38 -11.75 -7.80
N ALA A 87 -0.74 -10.97 -6.92
CA ALA A 87 0.69 -11.08 -6.67
C ALA A 87 1.10 -12.48 -6.20
N GLY A 88 0.36 -13.13 -5.29
CA GLY A 88 0.76 -14.48 -4.87
C GLY A 88 0.17 -15.60 -5.70
N ALA A 89 -0.83 -15.36 -6.54
CA ALA A 89 -1.12 -16.26 -7.64
C ALA A 89 0.08 -16.32 -8.59
N ILE A 90 0.60 -15.15 -9.01
CA ILE A 90 1.74 -15.02 -9.93
C ILE A 90 3.03 -15.56 -9.30
N HIS A 91 3.29 -15.20 -8.04
CA HIS A 91 4.54 -15.54 -7.37
C HIS A 91 4.47 -16.83 -6.55
N HIS A 92 3.35 -17.54 -6.53
CA HIS A 92 3.12 -18.72 -5.70
C HIS A 92 3.50 -18.46 -4.23
N LEU A 93 2.85 -17.46 -3.63
CA LEU A 93 3.02 -17.12 -2.21
C LEU A 93 1.99 -17.88 -1.38
N PRO A 94 2.38 -18.50 -0.25
CA PRO A 94 1.44 -19.16 0.64
C PRO A 94 0.61 -18.10 1.36
N PHE A 95 -0.57 -17.79 0.83
CA PHE A 95 -1.45 -16.78 1.41
C PHE A 95 -2.28 -17.31 2.55
N ASP A 96 -2.25 -16.52 3.62
CA ASP A 96 -3.16 -16.58 4.74
C ASP A 96 -4.13 -15.40 4.57
N TYR A 97 -5.40 -15.70 4.30
CA TYR A 97 -6.40 -14.68 3.99
C TYR A 97 -6.64 -13.76 5.18
N GLU A 98 -6.55 -14.26 6.42
CA GLU A 98 -6.70 -13.43 7.63
C GLU A 98 -5.57 -12.39 7.70
N LYS A 99 -4.33 -12.79 7.41
CA LYS A 99 -3.19 -11.87 7.38
C LYS A 99 -3.25 -10.87 6.22
N MET A 100 -3.85 -11.27 5.12
CA MET A 100 -4.09 -10.37 3.99
C MET A 100 -5.06 -9.26 4.40
N ASP A 101 -6.16 -9.62 5.06
CA ASP A 101 -7.14 -8.65 5.59
C ASP A 101 -6.51 -7.72 6.64
N GLU A 102 -5.72 -8.26 7.58
CA GLU A 102 -4.97 -7.46 8.56
C GLU A 102 -4.03 -6.43 7.91
N LEU A 103 -3.28 -6.86 6.88
CA LEU A 103 -2.39 -5.98 6.12
C LEU A 103 -3.16 -4.89 5.37
N ILE A 104 -4.29 -5.24 4.75
CA ILE A 104 -5.16 -4.28 4.05
C ILE A 104 -5.65 -3.20 5.02
N ASP A 105 -6.14 -3.60 6.20
CA ASP A 105 -6.60 -2.67 7.23
C ASP A 105 -5.45 -1.79 7.74
N ALA A 106 -4.27 -2.37 7.96
CA ALA A 106 -3.08 -1.62 8.38
C ALA A 106 -2.64 -0.59 7.32
N CYS A 107 -2.68 -0.94 6.04
CA CYS A 107 -2.38 -0.02 4.93
C CYS A 107 -3.35 1.17 4.92
N VAL A 108 -4.66 0.92 5.05
CA VAL A 108 -5.65 2.01 5.11
C VAL A 108 -5.46 2.89 6.35
N ALA A 109 -5.22 2.29 7.52
CA ALA A 109 -4.97 3.04 8.74
C ALA A 109 -3.74 3.95 8.62
N ALA A 110 -2.65 3.42 8.06
CA ALA A 110 -1.43 4.17 7.80
C ALA A 110 -1.65 5.29 6.77
N ALA A 111 -2.43 5.04 5.72
CA ALA A 111 -2.78 6.04 4.74
C ALA A 111 -3.53 7.23 5.37
N LYS A 112 -4.41 7.00 6.35
CA LYS A 112 -5.15 8.08 7.03
C LYS A 112 -4.23 9.00 7.83
N ILE A 113 -3.15 8.46 8.37
CA ILE A 113 -2.12 9.22 9.09
C ILE A 113 -1.25 10.00 8.09
N TYR A 114 -0.85 9.34 7.01
CA TYR A 114 0.14 9.87 6.06
C TYR A 114 -0.46 10.87 5.05
N TYR A 115 -1.72 10.69 4.67
CA TYR A 115 -2.48 11.59 3.79
C TYR A 115 -3.58 12.32 4.57
N PRO A 116 -3.22 13.24 5.48
CA PRO A 116 -4.19 13.99 6.23
C PRO A 116 -5.04 14.86 5.29
N THR A 117 -6.34 14.90 5.53
CA THR A 117 -7.22 15.86 4.87
C THR A 117 -6.78 17.27 5.26
N GLN A 118 -6.64 18.17 4.29
CA GLN A 118 -6.32 19.58 4.57
C GLN A 118 -7.36 20.17 5.55
N PRO A 119 -6.94 20.97 6.54
CA PRO A 119 -7.88 21.66 7.41
C PRO A 119 -8.81 22.54 6.56
N VAL A 120 -10.08 22.62 6.94
CA VAL A 120 -10.98 23.62 6.37
C VAL A 120 -10.43 24.97 6.80
N GLU A 121 -9.90 25.76 5.88
CA GLU A 121 -9.76 27.20 6.16
C GLU A 121 -11.19 27.71 6.38
N SER A 122 -11.52 28.01 7.63
CA SER A 122 -12.75 28.70 7.99
C SER A 122 -12.63 30.14 7.47
N GLU A 123 -13.32 30.42 6.37
CA GLU A 123 -13.59 31.80 5.90
C GLU A 123 -14.40 32.60 6.92
#